data_AF-A0A510E2W0-F1
#
_entry.id   AF-A0A510E2W0-F1
#
_cell.length_a   1.000
_cell.length_b   1.000
_cell.length_c   1.000
_cell.angle_alpha   90.00
_cell.angle_beta   90.00
_cell.angle_gamma   90.00
#
_symmetry.space_group_name_H-M   'P 1'
#
loop_
_entity.id
_entity.type
_entity.pdbx_description
1 polymer ?
#
loop_
_entity_poly.entity_id
_entity_poly.type
_entity_poly.pdbx_seq_one_letter_code
_entity_poly.pdbx_strand_id
1 'polypeptide(L)'
;MAGRVKAIRATVSMKIALSEPLLALVNNYVKAIRFSLFWLKENVPNPEEKGVLGKVHEELYTKLREEYDLPSKVAEDCYRDALAIYKGWYNNPRRGRFPRVYKPTVWLP
;
A
#
# COMPACT_ATOMS: atom_id res chain seq x y z
N MET A 1 7.27 43.90 1.10
CA MET A 1 7.42 42.43 1.12
C MET A 1 6.08 41.83 1.54
N ALA A 2 5.33 41.21 0.63
CA ALA A 2 4.03 40.62 0.94
C ALA A 2 4.23 39.31 1.73
N GLY A 3 3.77 39.29 2.98
CA GLY A 3 3.79 38.08 3.80
C GLY A 3 2.90 37.01 3.19
N ARG A 4 3.41 35.78 3.05
CA ARG A 4 2.61 34.59 2.71
C ARG A 4 1.45 34.48 3.71
N VAL A 5 0.24 34.75 3.24
CA VAL A 5 -0.98 34.48 4.00
C VAL A 5 -1.00 32.98 4.32
N LYS A 6 -1.01 32.63 5.62
CA LYS A 6 -1.13 31.23 6.06
C LYS A 6 -2.47 30.69 5.57
N ALA A 7 -2.44 29.83 4.55
CA ALA A 7 -3.64 29.14 4.10
C ALA A 7 -4.24 28.34 5.27
N ILE A 8 -5.51 28.59 5.59
CA ILE A 8 -6.26 27.82 6.59
C ILE A 8 -6.52 26.44 5.96
N ARG A 9 -5.97 25.39 6.58
CA ARG A 9 -6.22 24.00 6.18
C ARG A 9 -7.35 23.44 7.03
N ALA A 10 -8.37 22.86 6.40
CA ALA A 10 -9.42 22.11 7.06
C ALA A 10 -9.39 20.66 6.58
N THR A 11 -9.53 19.71 7.51
CA THR A 11 -9.72 18.28 7.20
C THR A 11 -11.17 17.93 7.48
N VAL A 12 -11.85 17.37 6.49
CA VAL A 12 -13.24 16.91 6.64
C VAL A 12 -13.24 15.39 6.69
N SER A 13 -13.86 14.82 7.73
CA SER A 13 -14.16 13.39 7.79
C SER A 13 -15.67 13.20 7.62
N MET A 14 -16.10 12.37 6.68
CA MET A 14 -17.51 11.99 6.54
C MET A 14 -17.67 10.48 6.45
N LYS A 15 -18.85 9.99 6.86
CA LYS A 15 -19.28 8.62 6.60
C LYS A 15 -20.02 8.60 5.26
N ILE A 16 -19.59 7.74 4.35
CA ILE A 16 -20.15 7.61 3.00
C ILE A 16 -20.85 6.24 2.93
N ALA A 17 -21.98 6.17 2.24
CA ALA A 17 -22.56 4.89 1.88
C ALA A 17 -21.62 4.17 0.90
N LEU A 18 -21.21 2.94 1.23
CA LEU A 18 -20.36 2.14 0.36
C LEU A 18 -21.17 1.64 -0.82
N SER A 19 -20.72 1.94 -2.04
CA SER A 19 -21.24 1.31 -3.25
C SER A 19 -20.60 -0.07 -3.44
N GLU A 20 -21.31 -0.99 -4.11
CA GLU A 20 -20.80 -2.34 -4.42
C GLU A 20 -19.44 -2.32 -5.14
N PRO A 21 -19.20 -1.44 -6.15
CA PRO A 21 -17.88 -1.37 -6.80
C PRO A 21 -16.77 -0.92 -5.86
N LEU A 22 -17.05 0.01 -4.95
CA LEU A 22 -16.07 0.48 -3.97
C LEU A 22 -15.74 -0.61 -2.95
N LEU A 23 -16.76 -1.36 -2.51
CA LEU A 23 -16.57 -2.50 -1.62
C LEU A 23 -15.72 -3.59 -2.27
N ALA A 24 -15.98 -3.91 -3.55
CA ALA A 24 -15.19 -4.86 -4.33
C ALA A 24 -13.72 -4.41 -4.45
N LEU A 25 -13.49 -3.14 -4.83
CA LEU A 25 -12.15 -2.57 -4.95
C LEU A 25 -11.38 -2.64 -3.62
N VAL A 26 -12.02 -2.28 -2.52
CA VAL A 26 -11.43 -2.32 -1.18
C VAL A 26 -11.07 -3.75 -0.76
N ASN A 27 -11.96 -4.71 -1.03
CA ASN A 27 -11.71 -6.12 -0.74
C ASN A 27 -10.57 -6.70 -1.58
N ASN A 28 -10.52 -6.36 -2.87
CA ASN A 28 -9.44 -6.76 -3.76
C ASN A 28 -8.11 -6.16 -3.31
N TYR A 29 -8.09 -4.89 -2.92
CA TYR A 29 -6.90 -4.23 -2.38
C TYR A 29 -6.40 -4.91 -1.09
N VAL A 30 -7.29 -5.27 -0.16
CA VAL A 30 -6.88 -5.97 1.07
C VAL A 30 -6.29 -7.36 0.77
N LYS A 31 -6.82 -8.07 -0.22
CA LYS A 31 -6.24 -9.35 -0.66
C LYS A 31 -4.87 -9.14 -1.31
N ALA A 32 -4.77 -8.15 -2.20
CA ALA A 32 -3.55 -7.75 -2.88
C ALA A 32 -2.42 -7.38 -1.91
N ILE A 33 -2.67 -6.49 -0.95
CA ILE A 33 -1.62 -6.05 0.00
C ILE A 33 -1.15 -7.18 0.90
N ARG A 34 -2.04 -8.12 1.29
CA ARG A 34 -1.66 -9.32 2.04
C ARG A 34 -0.75 -10.20 1.19
N PHE A 35 -1.12 -10.45 -0.06
CA PHE A 35 -0.30 -11.20 -1.00
C PHE A 35 1.07 -10.53 -1.18
N SER A 36 1.11 -9.23 -1.47
CA SER A 36 2.35 -8.47 -1.64
C SER A 36 3.26 -8.55 -0.41
N LEU A 37 2.70 -8.46 0.80
CA LEU A 37 3.48 -8.59 2.04
C LEU A 37 4.12 -9.98 2.19
N PHE A 38 3.37 -11.05 1.93
CA PHE A 38 3.91 -12.41 2.00
C PHE A 38 4.95 -12.63 0.91
N TRP A 39 4.67 -12.17 -0.31
CA TRP A 39 5.62 -12.24 -1.42
C TRP A 39 6.94 -11.53 -1.09
N LEU A 40 6.88 -10.32 -0.49
CA LEU A 40 8.07 -9.59 -0.04
C LEU A 40 8.88 -10.36 0.99
N LYS A 41 8.20 -10.97 1.97
CA LYS A 41 8.85 -11.78 3.01
C LYS A 41 9.63 -12.96 2.44
N GLU A 42 9.13 -13.57 1.38
CA GLU A 42 9.73 -14.75 0.75
C GLU A 42 10.84 -14.39 -0.25
N ASN A 43 10.66 -13.30 -1.02
CA ASN A 43 11.50 -12.99 -2.18
C ASN A 43 12.46 -11.82 -1.99
N VAL A 44 12.35 -11.08 -0.88
CA VAL A 44 13.18 -9.91 -0.57
C VAL A 44 13.81 -10.06 0.82
N PRO A 45 15.01 -10.67 0.91
CA PRO A 45 15.73 -10.82 2.18
C PRO A 45 16.11 -9.49 2.83
N ASN A 46 16.48 -8.48 2.02
CA ASN A 46 16.85 -7.15 2.49
C ASN A 46 16.09 -6.05 1.71
N PRO A 47 15.10 -5.38 2.32
CA PRO A 47 14.34 -4.34 1.64
C PRO A 47 15.07 -3.00 1.47
N GLU A 48 16.23 -2.81 2.10
CA GLU A 48 17.06 -1.61 1.96
C GLU A 48 18.10 -1.72 0.82
N GLU A 49 18.16 -2.85 0.14
CA GLU A 49 19.04 -3.04 -1.00
C GLU A 49 18.64 -2.14 -2.18
N LYS A 50 19.64 -1.61 -2.89
CA LYS A 50 19.42 -0.79 -4.08
C LYS A 50 18.75 -1.64 -5.17
N GLY A 51 17.69 -1.12 -5.78
CA GLY A 51 16.98 -1.79 -6.87
C GLY A 51 15.79 -2.67 -6.45
N VAL A 52 15.55 -2.86 -5.14
CA VAL A 52 14.39 -3.63 -4.64
C VAL A 52 13.08 -3.08 -5.20
N LEU A 53 12.92 -1.76 -5.26
CA LEU A 53 11.69 -1.16 -5.80
C LEU A 53 11.43 -1.54 -7.27
N GLY A 54 12.47 -1.64 -8.08
CA GLY A 54 12.36 -2.07 -9.49
C GLY A 54 11.93 -3.53 -9.59
N LYS A 55 12.60 -4.43 -8.85
CA LYS A 55 12.25 -5.85 -8.78
C LYS A 55 10.79 -6.06 -8.31
N VAL A 56 10.41 -5.35 -7.25
CA VAL A 56 9.05 -5.39 -6.69
C VAL A 56 8.03 -4.91 -7.73
N HIS A 57 8.34 -3.85 -8.47
CA HIS A 57 7.46 -3.34 -9.52
C HIS A 57 7.29 -4.37 -10.64
N GLU A 58 8.37 -4.90 -11.20
CA GLU A 58 8.32 -5.88 -12.30
C GLU A 58 7.52 -7.14 -11.94
N GLU A 59 7.69 -7.65 -10.71
CA GLU A 59 7.05 -8.90 -10.31
C GLU A 59 5.62 -8.73 -9.77
N LEU A 60 5.33 -7.65 -9.03
CA LEU A 60 4.02 -7.46 -8.41
C LEU A 60 3.06 -6.64 -9.26
N TYR A 61 3.51 -5.67 -10.05
CA TYR A 61 2.61 -4.75 -10.75
C TYR A 61 1.64 -5.50 -11.69
N THR A 62 2.18 -6.39 -12.53
CA THR A 62 1.38 -7.17 -13.49
C THR A 62 0.39 -8.08 -12.76
N LYS A 63 0.85 -8.80 -11.72
CA LYS A 63 -0.03 -9.67 -10.91
C LYS A 63 -1.13 -8.90 -10.22
N LEU A 64 -0.82 -7.74 -9.64
CA LEU A 64 -1.80 -6.87 -8.98
C LEU A 64 -2.82 -6.30 -9.96
N ARG A 65 -2.41 -6.04 -11.20
CA ARG A 65 -3.31 -5.55 -12.26
C ARG A 65 -4.22 -6.64 -12.79
N GLU A 66 -3.68 -7.82 -13.05
CA GLU A 66 -4.40 -8.90 -13.75
C GLU A 66 -5.20 -9.79 -12.79
N GLU A 67 -4.61 -10.22 -11.67
CA GLU A 67 -5.26 -11.17 -10.76
C GLU A 67 -6.21 -10.49 -9.75
N TYR A 68 -5.87 -9.27 -9.34
CA TYR A 68 -6.63 -8.53 -8.32
C TYR A 68 -7.47 -7.38 -8.90
N ASP A 69 -7.46 -7.19 -10.22
CA ASP A 69 -8.23 -6.18 -10.94
C ASP A 69 -8.05 -4.76 -10.36
N LEU A 70 -6.82 -4.44 -9.92
CA LEU A 70 -6.55 -3.12 -9.36
C LEU A 70 -6.33 -2.08 -10.47
N PRO A 71 -6.84 -0.84 -10.34
CA PRO A 71 -6.43 0.26 -11.21
C PRO A 71 -4.92 0.49 -11.15
N SER A 72 -4.30 0.94 -12.24
CA SER A 72 -2.85 1.13 -12.35
C SER A 72 -2.24 1.89 -11.16
N LYS A 73 -2.80 3.06 -10.82
CA LYS A 73 -2.32 3.87 -9.69
C LYS A 73 -2.46 3.15 -8.34
N VAL A 74 -3.58 2.45 -8.13
CA VAL A 74 -3.87 1.70 -6.91
C VAL A 74 -2.94 0.49 -6.78
N ALA A 75 -2.63 -0.19 -7.89
CA ALA A 75 -1.67 -1.29 -7.92
C ALA A 75 -0.26 -0.80 -7.55
N GLU A 76 0.14 0.37 -8.07
CA GLU A 76 1.41 0.98 -7.71
C GLU A 76 1.50 1.31 -6.22
N ASP A 77 0.48 1.97 -5.70
CA ASP A 77 0.45 2.38 -4.30
C ASP A 77 0.34 1.16 -3.38
N CYS A 78 -0.33 0.08 -3.81
CA CYS A 78 -0.44 -1.18 -3.07
C CYS A 78 0.92 -1.82 -2.76
N TYR A 79 1.80 -2.02 -3.77
CA TYR A 79 3.11 -2.62 -3.49
C TYR A 79 4.04 -1.65 -2.76
N ARG A 80 3.89 -0.32 -2.95
CA ARG A 80 4.65 0.69 -2.18
C ARG A 80 4.27 0.66 -0.71
N ASP A 81 2.98 0.57 -0.41
CA ASP A 81 2.46 0.43 0.96
C ASP A 81 2.92 -0.87 1.60
N ALA A 82 2.85 -1.99 0.87
CA ALA A 82 3.38 -3.27 1.33
C ALA A 82 4.89 -3.20 1.64
N LEU A 83 5.67 -2.54 0.78
CA LEU A 83 7.10 -2.35 0.98
C LEU A 83 7.40 -1.47 2.20
N ALA A 84 6.63 -0.40 2.41
CA ALA A 84 6.77 0.48 3.57
C ALA A 84 6.48 -0.28 4.88
N ILE A 85 5.41 -1.07 4.92
CA ILE A 85 5.07 -1.94 6.07
C ILE A 85 6.18 -2.96 6.31
N TYR A 86 6.68 -3.59 5.24
CA TYR A 86 7.74 -4.59 5.33
C TYR A 86 9.04 -3.99 5.87
N LYS A 87 9.46 -2.83 5.36
CA LYS A 87 10.60 -2.06 5.89
C LYS A 87 10.43 -1.71 7.36
N GLY A 88 9.25 -1.24 7.75
CA GLY A 88 8.95 -0.92 9.15
C GLY A 88 9.11 -2.11 10.09
N TRP A 89 8.70 -3.31 9.66
CA TRP A 89 8.93 -4.55 10.41
C TRP A 89 10.39 -4.99 10.40
N TYR A 90 11.05 -4.94 9.23
CA TYR A 90 12.44 -5.37 9.06
C TYR A 90 13.41 -4.54 9.91
N ASN A 91 13.20 -3.22 9.95
CA ASN A 91 14.01 -2.25 10.69
C ASN A 91 13.69 -2.20 12.20
N ASN A 92 12.63 -2.87 12.66
CA ASN A 92 12.32 -2.95 14.08
C ASN A 92 13.31 -3.90 14.79
N PRO A 93 14.11 -3.45 15.77
CA PRO A 93 15.13 -4.27 16.43
C PRO A 93 14.58 -5.55 17.09
N ARG A 94 13.32 -5.52 17.53
CA ARG A 94 12.67 -6.66 18.20
C ARG A 94 12.04 -7.66 17.23
N ARG A 95 11.94 -7.32 15.92
CA ARG A 95 11.32 -8.12 14.84
C ARG A 95 10.18 -9.00 15.34
N GLY A 96 9.18 -8.36 15.93
CA GLY A 96 8.02 -9.05 16.51
C GLY A 96 7.19 -9.79 15.46
N ARG A 97 5.92 -10.05 15.77
CA ARG A 97 5.03 -10.75 14.83
C ARG A 97 5.00 -10.05 13.46
N PHE A 98 5.08 -10.85 12.40
CA PHE A 98 4.98 -10.33 11.02
C PHE A 98 3.66 -9.56 10.82
N PRO A 99 3.68 -8.40 10.13
CA PRO A 99 2.50 -7.56 9.96
C PRO A 99 1.37 -8.32 9.27
N ARG A 100 0.15 -8.12 9.78
CA ARG A 100 -1.09 -8.63 9.17
C ARG A 100 -2.04 -7.47 8.94
N VAL A 101 -2.50 -7.30 7.72
CA VAL A 101 -3.45 -6.24 7.36
C VAL A 101 -4.87 -6.70 7.67
N TYR A 102 -5.45 -6.13 8.72
CA TYR A 102 -6.82 -6.43 9.17
C TYR A 102 -7.86 -5.43 8.69
N LYS A 103 -7.48 -4.15 8.58
CA LYS A 103 -8.39 -3.07 8.23
C LYS A 103 -8.27 -2.73 6.75
N PRO A 104 -9.39 -2.62 6.02
CA PRO A 104 -9.42 -2.07 4.68
C PRO A 104 -9.18 -0.56 4.73
N THR A 105 -7.95 -0.13 4.47
CA THR A 105 -7.63 1.27 4.26
C THR A 105 -7.02 1.39 2.87
N VAL A 106 -7.63 2.22 2.02
CA VAL A 106 -7.18 2.44 0.64
C VAL A 106 -7.14 3.94 0.39
N TRP A 107 -6.07 4.41 -0.24
CA TRP A 107 -6.00 5.75 -0.78
C TRP A 107 -6.68 5.77 -2.14
N LEU A 108 -7.82 6.47 -2.24
CA LEU A 108 -8.51 6.67 -3.50
C LEU A 108 -7.91 7.89 -4.21
N PRO A 109 -7.50 7.77 -5.48
CA PRO A 109 -7.03 8.90 -6.29
C PRO A 109 -8.17 9.82 -6.74
#